data_AF-A0A523STA3-F1
#
_entry.id   AF-A0A523STA3-F1
#
_cell.length_a   1.000
_cell.length_b   1.000
_cell.length_c   1.000
_cell.angle_alpha   90.00
_cell.angle_beta   90.00
_cell.angle_gamma   90.00
#
_symmetry.space_group_name_H-M   'P 1'
#
loop_
_entity.id
_entity.type
_entity.pdbx_description
1 polymer ?
#
loop_
_entity_poly.entity_id
_entity_poly.type
_entity_poly.pdbx_seq_one_letter_code
_entity_poly.pdbx_strand_id
1 'polypeptide(L)'
;MKWIPSWLAEKYSLIYIVKGVHVFDFEEAKKLLGIEDKRRVSVVLAQLRNRGFLISWRDSVDPRRKFFRLLSPEDVVFAFGIQSSAEEKSVLGKLREALRHLEYVVGGAYASFKYHGYTVPGKVDLHVKREDMDKWVAFLADREVAVSIDGIPAEKARKESIHIHSDLTEDMLRESVAVDGIQYLKPEVLVVEGLKIEDRFGLMDALAILISKKKELEWRKLVHLAEREAVVRKLGCMLEIINHEAKREIFPEEKVEEIRKKADLSYLMMFPKSMEATPFKAEEKEYYTSLGKRWNMKIHLSRAFVSKIVTDLVR
;
A
#
# COMPACT_ATOMS: atom_id res chain seq x y z
N MET A 1 5.15 -11.25 17.58
CA MET A 1 4.54 -11.19 18.91
C MET A 1 5.16 -12.20 19.86
N LYS A 2 5.61 -11.72 21.02
CA LYS A 2 5.99 -12.55 22.17
C LYS A 2 5.00 -12.25 23.29
N TRP A 3 4.39 -13.27 23.88
CA TRP A 3 3.47 -13.10 25.01
C TRP A 3 4.12 -12.29 26.15
N ILE A 4 3.37 -11.37 26.72
CA ILE A 4 3.90 -10.45 27.74
C ILE A 4 4.26 -11.21 29.03
N PRO A 5 5.39 -10.88 29.69
CA PRO A 5 5.72 -11.44 31.00
C PRO A 5 4.79 -10.90 32.10
N SER A 6 4.68 -11.62 33.23
CA SER A 6 3.72 -11.31 34.30
C SER A 6 3.82 -9.86 34.82
N TRP A 7 5.03 -9.33 34.99
CA TRP A 7 5.21 -7.94 35.45
C TRP A 7 4.63 -6.92 34.47
N LEU A 8 4.66 -7.22 33.17
CA LEU A 8 4.12 -6.33 32.13
C LEU A 8 2.61 -6.52 32.00
N ALA A 9 2.11 -7.75 32.20
CA ALA A 9 0.69 -8.05 32.28
C ALA A 9 0.00 -7.28 33.41
N GLU A 10 0.61 -7.22 34.60
CA GLU A 10 0.10 -6.42 35.72
C GLU A 10 -0.05 -4.94 35.32
N LYS A 11 0.96 -4.36 34.67
CA LYS A 11 0.90 -2.94 34.22
C LYS A 11 -0.12 -2.72 33.10
N TYR A 12 -0.24 -3.67 32.18
CA TYR A 12 -1.32 -3.66 31.17
C TYR A 12 -2.69 -3.66 31.84
N SER A 13 -2.94 -4.60 32.75
CA SER A 13 -4.22 -4.74 33.46
C SER A 13 -4.57 -3.51 34.30
N LEU A 14 -3.61 -2.89 34.97
CA LEU A 14 -3.82 -1.65 35.74
C LEU A 14 -4.26 -0.48 34.86
N ILE A 15 -3.68 -0.33 33.67
CA ILE A 15 -4.13 0.70 32.74
C ILE A 15 -5.50 0.30 32.15
N TYR A 16 -5.67 -0.96 31.77
CA TYR A 16 -6.88 -1.45 31.10
C TYR A 16 -8.13 -1.38 31.97
N ILE A 17 -8.04 -1.67 33.28
CA ILE A 17 -9.21 -1.60 34.17
C ILE A 17 -9.76 -0.17 34.30
N VAL A 18 -8.91 0.85 34.11
CA VAL A 18 -9.30 2.27 34.21
C VAL A 18 -9.61 2.88 32.84
N LYS A 19 -8.81 2.55 31.82
CA LYS A 19 -8.89 3.16 30.48
C LYS A 19 -9.56 2.28 29.45
N GLY A 20 -9.64 0.97 29.64
CA GLY A 20 -10.04 0.01 28.62
C GLY A 20 -9.26 0.26 27.32
N VAL A 21 -10.01 0.45 26.24
CA VAL A 21 -9.49 0.82 24.91
C VAL A 21 -9.58 2.33 24.62
N HIS A 22 -9.80 3.18 25.63
CA HIS A 22 -9.81 4.63 25.46
C HIS A 22 -8.39 5.21 25.36
N VAL A 23 -8.30 6.38 24.73
CA VAL A 23 -7.05 7.11 24.56
C VAL A 23 -6.57 7.67 25.89
N PHE A 24 -5.25 7.66 26.11
CA PHE A 24 -4.59 8.30 27.24
C PHE A 24 -3.23 8.87 26.84
N ASP A 25 -2.71 9.80 27.64
CA ASP A 25 -1.38 10.38 27.46
C ASP A 25 -0.31 9.81 28.41
N PHE A 26 0.91 10.34 28.30
CA PHE A 26 2.04 9.88 29.10
C PHE A 26 1.89 10.16 30.60
N GLU A 27 1.31 11.30 30.98
CA GLU A 27 1.16 11.69 32.38
C GLU A 27 0.02 10.89 33.04
N GLU A 28 -1.03 10.59 32.29
CA GLU A 28 -2.06 9.64 32.72
C GLU A 28 -1.47 8.24 32.95
N ALA A 29 -0.64 7.74 32.02
CA ALA A 29 0.05 6.46 32.19
C ALA A 29 0.95 6.46 33.44
N LYS A 30 1.69 7.55 33.67
CA LYS A 30 2.54 7.74 34.85
C LYS A 30 1.73 7.60 36.15
N LYS A 31 0.59 8.30 36.23
CA LYS A 31 -0.32 8.28 37.39
C LYS A 31 -0.93 6.90 37.62
N LEU A 32 -1.43 6.25 36.56
CA LEU A 32 -2.06 4.93 36.65
C LEU A 32 -1.09 3.84 37.10
N LEU A 33 0.17 3.93 36.66
CA LEU A 33 1.19 2.94 37.01
C LEU A 33 1.86 3.20 38.37
N GLY A 34 1.66 4.39 38.96
CA GLY A 34 2.33 4.80 40.21
C GLY A 34 3.85 4.86 40.07
N ILE A 35 4.38 5.21 38.89
CA ILE A 35 5.81 5.23 38.60
C ILE A 35 6.28 6.68 38.43
N GLU A 36 7.10 7.17 39.35
CA GLU A 36 7.65 8.54 39.23
C GLU A 36 8.70 8.68 38.13
N ASP A 37 9.50 7.65 37.90
CA ASP A 37 10.56 7.66 36.88
C ASP A 37 9.98 7.54 35.46
N LYS A 38 10.05 8.64 34.70
CA LYS A 38 9.62 8.72 33.30
C LYS A 38 10.31 7.67 32.40
N ARG A 39 11.55 7.28 32.70
CA ARG A 39 12.26 6.26 31.91
C ARG A 39 11.58 4.90 32.08
N ARG A 40 11.17 4.55 33.29
CA ARG A 40 10.47 3.28 33.58
C ARG A 40 9.09 3.23 32.91
N VAL A 41 8.32 4.31 32.96
CA VAL A 41 7.03 4.40 32.22
C VAL A 41 7.24 4.22 30.72
N SER A 42 8.25 4.89 30.16
CA SER A 42 8.59 4.76 28.74
C SER A 42 8.96 3.33 28.36
N VAL A 43 9.67 2.59 29.22
CA VAL A 43 9.99 1.18 29.01
C VAL A 43 8.72 0.32 29.01
N VAL A 44 7.81 0.52 29.95
CA VAL A 44 6.52 -0.21 30.00
C VAL A 44 5.75 -0.01 28.70
N LEU A 45 5.50 1.25 28.30
CA LEU A 45 4.75 1.57 27.09
C LEU A 45 5.43 1.05 25.82
N ALA A 46 6.75 1.14 25.73
CA ALA A 46 7.50 0.60 24.61
C ALA A 46 7.43 -0.94 24.54
N GLN A 47 7.46 -1.65 25.68
CA GLN A 47 7.32 -3.10 25.70
C GLN A 47 5.91 -3.55 25.34
N LEU A 48 4.87 -2.85 25.81
CA LEU A 48 3.48 -3.13 25.42
C LEU A 48 3.31 -2.97 23.91
N ARG A 49 3.77 -1.85 23.35
CA ARG A 49 3.68 -1.60 21.91
C ARG A 49 4.43 -2.63 21.08
N ASN A 50 5.70 -2.90 21.41
CA ASN A 50 6.52 -3.84 20.65
C ASN A 50 6.02 -5.30 20.73
N ARG A 51 5.06 -5.57 21.63
CA ARG A 51 4.40 -6.87 21.79
C ARG A 51 2.96 -6.87 21.31
N GLY A 52 2.47 -5.78 20.70
CA GLY A 52 1.13 -5.73 20.13
C GLY A 52 0.01 -5.52 21.15
N PHE A 53 0.27 -4.85 22.28
CA PHE A 53 -0.75 -4.53 23.29
C PHE A 53 -1.15 -3.05 23.32
N LEU A 54 -0.45 -2.22 22.54
CA LEU A 54 -0.55 -0.77 22.60
C LEU A 54 -0.31 -0.16 21.21
N ILE A 55 -1.17 0.79 20.83
CA ILE A 55 -0.91 1.72 19.74
C ILE A 55 -0.40 3.03 20.33
N SER A 56 0.56 3.65 19.66
CA SER A 56 1.00 5.00 20.00
C SER A 56 1.16 5.87 18.77
N TRP A 57 0.76 7.13 18.88
CA TRP A 57 0.89 8.13 17.82
C TRP A 57 1.15 9.50 18.42
N ARG A 58 1.61 10.43 17.58
CA ARG A 58 1.80 11.83 17.96
C ARG A 58 0.62 12.66 17.47
N ASP A 59 0.32 13.72 18.20
CA ASP A 59 -0.65 14.71 17.75
C ASP A 59 -0.15 15.34 16.44
N SER A 60 -1.04 15.48 15.45
CA SER A 60 -0.72 16.10 14.16
C SER A 60 -0.52 17.62 14.27
N VAL A 61 -1.11 18.24 15.31
CA VAL A 61 -1.00 19.68 15.57
C VAL A 61 0.18 19.98 16.49
N ASP A 62 0.40 19.16 17.52
CA ASP A 62 1.56 19.28 18.42
C ASP A 62 2.38 17.97 18.50
N PRO A 63 3.41 17.81 17.67
CA PRO A 63 4.24 16.60 17.63
C PRO A 63 4.90 16.25 18.97
N ARG A 64 4.94 17.14 19.97
CA ARG A 64 5.48 16.85 21.30
C ARG A 64 4.52 16.01 22.13
N ARG A 65 3.21 16.07 21.86
CA ARG A 65 2.19 15.29 22.54
C ARG A 65 2.09 13.91 21.93
N LYS A 66 2.08 12.91 22.79
CA LYS A 66 2.01 11.51 22.41
C LYS A 66 0.80 10.85 23.07
N PHE A 67 0.00 10.21 22.25
CA PHE A 67 -1.19 9.50 22.65
C PHE A 67 -0.97 8.00 22.57
N PHE A 68 -1.71 7.30 23.41
CA PHE A 68 -1.63 5.87 23.61
C PHE A 68 -3.04 5.29 23.69
N ARG A 69 -3.19 4.06 23.18
CA ARG A 69 -4.42 3.28 23.31
C ARG A 69 -4.07 1.81 23.49
N LEU A 70 -4.64 1.16 24.49
CA LEU A 70 -4.50 -0.28 24.65
C LEU A 70 -5.38 -1.02 23.64
N LEU A 71 -4.90 -2.18 23.23
CA LEU A 71 -5.72 -3.15 22.50
C LEU A 71 -6.48 -4.04 23.48
N SER A 72 -7.65 -4.52 23.07
CA SER A 72 -8.48 -5.40 23.91
C SER A 72 -7.76 -6.74 24.18
N PRO A 73 -7.95 -7.37 25.36
CA PRO A 73 -7.43 -8.70 25.62
C PRO A 73 -7.88 -9.71 24.58
N GLU A 74 -9.12 -9.59 24.10
CA GLU A 74 -9.71 -10.48 23.10
C GLU A 74 -8.93 -10.44 21.78
N ASP A 75 -8.67 -9.24 21.24
CA ASP A 75 -7.94 -9.08 19.96
C ASP A 75 -6.48 -9.53 20.09
N VAL A 76 -5.86 -9.25 21.24
CA VAL A 76 -4.48 -9.63 21.54
C VAL A 76 -4.35 -11.16 21.65
N VAL A 77 -5.27 -11.82 22.36
CA VAL A 77 -5.28 -13.28 22.49
C VAL A 77 -5.52 -13.94 21.14
N PHE A 78 -6.46 -13.40 20.35
CA PHE A 78 -6.72 -13.86 18.99
C PHE A 78 -5.47 -13.78 18.11
N ALA A 79 -4.83 -12.60 18.06
CA ALA A 79 -3.60 -12.37 17.31
C ALA A 79 -2.45 -13.29 17.76
N PHE A 80 -2.33 -13.52 19.07
CA PHE A 80 -1.34 -14.45 19.62
C PHE A 80 -1.61 -15.91 19.19
N GLY A 81 -2.88 -16.31 19.11
CA GLY A 81 -3.30 -17.61 18.60
C GLY A 81 -2.83 -17.85 17.17
N ILE A 82 -3.16 -16.95 16.25
CA ILE A 82 -2.73 -17.02 14.84
C ILE A 82 -1.20 -17.02 14.75
N GLN A 83 -0.52 -16.16 15.50
CA GLN A 83 0.94 -16.11 15.42
C GLN A 83 1.60 -17.39 15.96
N SER A 84 0.95 -18.10 16.88
CA SER A 84 1.47 -19.36 17.42
C SER A 84 1.32 -20.52 16.44
N SER A 85 0.41 -20.43 15.47
CA SER A 85 0.29 -21.41 14.36
C SER A 85 1.19 -21.07 13.16
N ALA A 86 1.69 -19.84 13.05
CA ALA A 86 2.54 -19.42 11.95
C ALA A 86 3.95 -20.07 12.01
N GLU A 87 4.33 -20.81 10.96
CA GLU A 87 5.65 -21.42 10.82
C GLU A 87 6.76 -20.36 10.65
N GLU A 88 6.46 -19.30 9.92
CA GLU A 88 7.41 -18.24 9.57
C GLU A 88 7.02 -16.91 10.25
N LYS A 89 8.00 -16.26 10.91
CA LYS A 89 7.77 -15.03 11.70
C LYS A 89 7.86 -13.73 10.90
N SER A 90 8.25 -13.79 9.62
CA SER A 90 8.30 -12.62 8.73
C SER A 90 6.89 -12.06 8.49
N VAL A 91 6.80 -10.84 7.96
CA VAL A 91 5.50 -10.25 7.61
C VAL A 91 4.76 -11.15 6.61
N LEU A 92 5.44 -11.68 5.60
CA LEU A 92 4.81 -12.55 4.60
C LEU A 92 4.34 -13.88 5.21
N GLY A 93 5.17 -14.50 6.05
CA GLY A 93 4.80 -15.72 6.77
C GLY A 93 3.53 -15.54 7.60
N LYS A 94 3.46 -14.42 8.32
CA LYS A 94 2.27 -14.02 9.07
C LYS A 94 1.05 -13.81 8.17
N LEU A 95 1.18 -13.11 7.06
CA LEU A 95 0.06 -12.88 6.14
C LEU A 95 -0.51 -14.20 5.62
N ARG A 96 0.36 -15.16 5.24
CA ARG A 96 -0.08 -16.49 4.79
C ARG A 96 -0.96 -17.20 5.80
N GLU A 97 -0.56 -17.16 7.07
CA GLU A 97 -1.33 -17.79 8.14
C GLU A 97 -2.64 -17.02 8.42
N ALA A 98 -2.61 -15.70 8.36
CA ALA A 98 -3.77 -14.87 8.61
C ALA A 98 -4.91 -15.09 7.61
N LEU A 99 -4.63 -15.53 6.37
CA LEU A 99 -5.65 -15.75 5.33
C LEU A 99 -6.72 -16.77 5.76
N ARG A 100 -6.42 -17.65 6.71
CA ARG A 100 -7.37 -18.64 7.27
C ARG A 100 -8.32 -18.06 8.30
N HIS A 101 -8.06 -16.85 8.79
CA HIS A 101 -8.68 -16.30 9.99
C HIS A 101 -9.18 -14.86 9.85
N LEU A 102 -8.57 -14.09 8.94
CA LEU A 102 -8.83 -12.68 8.73
C LEU A 102 -8.90 -12.38 7.24
N GLU A 103 -9.86 -11.54 6.87
CA GLU A 103 -9.92 -10.99 5.52
C GLU A 103 -8.96 -9.82 5.38
N TYR A 104 -8.21 -9.81 4.28
CA TYR A 104 -7.33 -8.73 3.91
C TYR A 104 -7.02 -8.79 2.42
N VAL A 105 -6.48 -7.69 1.90
CA VAL A 105 -5.88 -7.65 0.57
C VAL A 105 -4.58 -6.86 0.64
N VAL A 106 -3.52 -7.40 0.02
CA VAL A 106 -2.27 -6.66 -0.22
C VAL A 106 -2.39 -5.89 -1.52
N GLY A 107 -2.17 -4.58 -1.43
CA GLY A 107 -2.24 -3.64 -2.56
C GLY A 107 -0.93 -2.89 -2.80
N GLY A 108 -1.02 -1.81 -3.58
CA GLY A 108 0.07 -0.86 -3.81
C GLY A 108 1.31 -1.50 -4.44
N ALA A 109 2.46 -0.86 -4.21
CA ALA A 109 3.73 -1.21 -4.87
C ALA A 109 4.19 -2.64 -4.55
N TYR A 110 3.88 -3.17 -3.37
CA TYR A 110 4.20 -4.55 -3.00
C TYR A 110 3.42 -5.57 -3.83
N ALA A 111 2.12 -5.36 -4.03
CA ALA A 111 1.32 -6.20 -4.90
C ALA A 111 1.80 -6.07 -6.36
N SER A 112 2.08 -4.85 -6.84
CA SER A 112 2.63 -4.62 -8.18
C SER A 112 3.90 -5.43 -8.42
N PHE A 113 4.86 -5.36 -7.48
CA PHE A 113 6.13 -6.07 -7.58
C PHE A 113 5.97 -7.58 -7.75
N LYS A 114 4.95 -8.19 -7.16
CA LYS A 114 4.65 -9.62 -7.35
C LYS A 114 4.32 -9.97 -8.80
N TYR A 115 3.80 -9.03 -9.57
CA TYR A 115 3.47 -9.23 -10.97
C TYR A 115 4.61 -8.85 -11.92
N HIS A 116 5.33 -7.76 -11.66
CA HIS A 116 6.31 -7.24 -12.62
C HIS A 116 7.78 -7.51 -12.24
N GLY A 117 8.12 -7.79 -10.98
CA GLY A 117 9.48 -8.14 -10.53
C GLY A 117 10.57 -7.07 -10.73
N TYR A 118 10.19 -5.86 -11.16
CA TYR A 118 11.11 -4.81 -11.61
C TYR A 118 11.71 -3.99 -10.45
N THR A 119 10.87 -3.31 -9.66
CA THR A 119 11.31 -2.47 -8.54
C THR A 119 10.88 -3.08 -7.22
N VAL A 120 11.84 -3.32 -6.32
CA VAL A 120 11.55 -3.87 -4.99
C VAL A 120 11.00 -2.77 -4.08
N PRO A 121 9.78 -2.92 -3.53
CA PRO A 121 9.16 -1.92 -2.67
C PRO A 121 9.66 -2.05 -1.22
N GLY A 122 9.75 -0.91 -0.53
CA GLY A 122 10.21 -0.86 0.86
C GLY A 122 9.12 -1.08 1.92
N LYS A 123 7.85 -1.20 1.51
CA LYS A 123 6.71 -1.40 2.41
C LYS A 123 5.65 -2.31 1.79
N VAL A 124 4.89 -2.99 2.64
CA VAL A 124 3.67 -3.73 2.27
C VAL A 124 2.46 -2.84 2.59
N ASP A 125 1.56 -2.62 1.62
CA ASP A 125 0.29 -1.95 1.85
C ASP A 125 -0.81 -3.03 2.04
N LEU A 126 -1.42 -3.05 3.22
CA LEU A 126 -2.38 -4.06 3.66
C LEU A 126 -3.74 -3.38 3.92
N HIS A 127 -4.77 -3.80 3.20
CA HIS A 127 -6.13 -3.32 3.37
C HIS A 127 -6.93 -4.32 4.21
N VAL A 128 -7.52 -3.86 5.30
CA VAL A 128 -8.22 -4.70 6.28
C VAL A 128 -9.57 -4.10 6.67
N LYS A 129 -10.48 -4.93 7.19
CA LYS A 129 -11.73 -4.45 7.78
C LYS A 129 -11.45 -3.57 8.98
N ARG A 130 -12.21 -2.48 9.13
CA ARG A 130 -12.01 -1.52 10.22
C ARG A 130 -12.20 -2.14 11.59
N GLU A 131 -13.17 -3.04 11.72
CA GLU A 131 -13.47 -3.82 12.92
C GLU A 131 -12.36 -4.80 13.32
N ASP A 132 -11.49 -5.19 12.39
CA ASP A 132 -10.38 -6.12 12.64
C ASP A 132 -9.02 -5.40 12.81
N MET A 133 -9.01 -4.07 12.75
CA MET A 133 -7.78 -3.26 12.80
C MET A 133 -6.91 -3.61 14.02
N ASP A 134 -7.52 -3.75 15.20
CA ASP A 134 -6.80 -4.01 16.44
C ASP A 134 -6.14 -5.40 16.42
N LYS A 135 -6.81 -6.40 15.85
CA LYS A 135 -6.25 -7.75 15.64
C LYS A 135 -5.03 -7.68 14.73
N TRP A 136 -5.12 -6.93 13.63
CA TRP A 136 -4.02 -6.75 12.68
C TRP A 136 -2.82 -6.05 13.30
N VAL A 137 -3.04 -4.98 14.05
CA VAL A 137 -1.97 -4.28 14.77
C VAL A 137 -1.29 -5.21 15.77
N ALA A 138 -2.07 -5.92 16.60
CA ALA A 138 -1.55 -6.87 17.58
C ALA A 138 -0.72 -7.98 16.91
N PHE A 139 -1.24 -8.53 15.81
CA PHE A 139 -0.65 -9.63 15.06
C PHE A 139 0.66 -9.24 14.36
N LEU A 140 0.67 -8.09 13.71
CA LEU A 140 1.84 -7.62 12.94
C LEU A 140 2.92 -7.02 13.84
N ALA A 141 2.57 -6.57 15.05
CA ALA A 141 3.52 -5.98 15.99
C ALA A 141 4.72 -6.90 16.28
N ASP A 142 5.91 -6.39 15.96
CA ASP A 142 7.18 -6.98 16.29
C ASP A 142 8.26 -5.89 16.42
N ARG A 143 9.40 -6.20 17.05
CA ARG A 143 10.52 -5.26 17.17
C ARG A 143 11.17 -4.96 15.82
N GLU A 144 11.07 -5.89 14.87
CA GLU A 144 11.65 -5.78 13.52
C GLU A 144 10.68 -5.23 12.47
N VAL A 145 9.42 -4.98 12.83
CA VAL A 145 8.36 -4.51 11.92
C VAL A 145 7.96 -3.08 12.29
N ALA A 146 8.03 -2.17 11.31
CA ALA A 146 7.46 -0.84 11.41
C ALA A 146 6.00 -0.91 10.95
N VAL A 147 5.06 -0.57 11.83
CA VAL A 147 3.62 -0.57 11.53
C VAL A 147 3.13 0.87 11.45
N SER A 148 2.58 1.25 10.31
CA SER A 148 1.78 2.48 10.10
C SER A 148 0.31 2.12 9.93
N ILE A 149 -0.59 3.01 10.32
CA ILE A 149 -2.04 2.77 10.36
C ILE A 149 -2.75 3.99 9.79
N ASP A 150 -3.42 3.85 8.65
CA ASP A 150 -4.09 4.95 7.95
C ASP A 150 -3.17 6.21 7.86
N GLY A 151 -3.65 7.37 8.31
CA GLY A 151 -2.85 8.60 8.35
C GLY A 151 -1.73 8.64 9.41
N ILE A 152 -1.54 7.58 10.21
CA ILE A 152 -0.58 7.53 11.31
C ILE A 152 0.71 6.84 10.86
N PRO A 153 1.83 7.58 10.74
CA PRO A 153 3.11 7.01 10.35
C PRO A 153 3.72 6.15 11.45
N ALA A 154 4.52 5.17 11.06
CA ALA A 154 5.34 4.40 11.98
C ALA A 154 6.38 5.30 12.65
N GLU A 155 6.55 5.20 13.97
CA GLU A 155 7.48 6.08 14.71
C GLU A 155 8.96 5.86 14.34
N LYS A 156 9.32 4.66 13.89
CA LYS A 156 10.70 4.29 13.56
C LYS A 156 10.71 3.35 12.37
N ALA A 157 11.62 3.59 11.44
CA ALA A 157 11.96 2.64 10.41
C ALA A 157 12.52 1.35 11.03
N ARG A 158 12.17 0.21 10.44
CA ARG A 158 12.59 -1.13 10.84
C ARG A 158 12.96 -1.95 9.61
N LYS A 159 13.33 -3.22 9.83
CA LYS A 159 13.75 -4.15 8.78
C LYS A 159 12.61 -4.40 7.78
N GLU A 160 11.41 -4.61 8.30
CA GLU A 160 10.19 -4.74 7.50
C GLU A 160 9.26 -3.56 7.81
N SER A 161 8.49 -3.13 6.81
CA SER A 161 7.53 -2.02 6.95
C SER A 161 6.19 -2.44 6.39
N ILE A 162 5.13 -2.19 7.16
CA ILE A 162 3.75 -2.45 6.77
C ILE A 162 2.88 -1.23 7.06
N HIS A 163 2.01 -0.91 6.10
CA HIS A 163 0.99 0.11 6.23
C HIS A 163 -0.37 -0.58 6.21
N ILE A 164 -1.13 -0.42 7.29
CA ILE A 164 -2.46 -1.00 7.44
C ILE A 164 -3.48 0.08 7.13
N HIS A 165 -4.34 -0.18 6.15
CA HIS A 165 -5.44 0.69 5.72
C HIS A 165 -6.77 0.09 6.19
N SER A 166 -7.61 0.89 6.83
CA SER A 166 -8.94 0.50 7.35
C SER A 166 -10.06 0.58 6.30
N ASP A 167 -9.73 0.36 5.04
CA ASP A 167 -10.57 0.66 3.87
C ASP A 167 -10.89 -0.57 3.01
N LEU A 168 -10.72 -1.78 3.54
CA LEU A 168 -11.04 -2.99 2.78
C LEU A 168 -12.51 -2.99 2.36
N THR A 169 -12.73 -3.18 1.06
CA THR A 169 -14.07 -3.29 0.48
C THR A 169 -14.32 -4.66 -0.13
N GLU A 170 -15.59 -5.02 -0.25
CA GLU A 170 -16.02 -6.23 -0.97
C GLU A 170 -15.57 -6.24 -2.44
N ASP A 171 -15.47 -5.06 -3.06
CA ASP A 171 -14.90 -4.94 -4.40
C ASP A 171 -13.44 -5.36 -4.42
N MET A 172 -12.62 -4.93 -3.45
CA MET A 172 -11.21 -5.35 -3.37
C MET A 172 -11.07 -6.85 -3.17
N LEU A 173 -11.94 -7.47 -2.37
CA LEU A 173 -11.96 -8.92 -2.19
C LEU A 173 -12.32 -9.65 -3.50
N ARG A 174 -13.35 -9.22 -4.21
CA ARG A 174 -13.68 -9.76 -5.55
C ARG A 174 -12.57 -9.56 -6.57
N GLU A 175 -11.87 -8.44 -6.44
CA GLU A 175 -10.81 -7.99 -7.33
C GLU A 175 -9.41 -8.41 -6.89
N SER A 176 -9.32 -9.45 -6.06
CA SER A 176 -8.07 -10.00 -5.57
C SER A 176 -7.92 -11.48 -5.93
N VAL A 177 -6.69 -11.98 -5.78
CA VAL A 177 -6.32 -13.36 -6.06
C VAL A 177 -5.31 -13.84 -5.01
N ALA A 178 -5.47 -15.07 -4.55
CA ALA A 178 -4.50 -15.70 -3.65
C ALA A 178 -3.29 -16.21 -4.44
N VAL A 179 -2.10 -15.73 -4.10
CA VAL A 179 -0.82 -16.18 -4.66
C VAL A 179 0.10 -16.55 -3.50
N ASP A 180 0.62 -17.78 -3.50
CA ASP A 180 1.49 -18.31 -2.42
C ASP A 180 0.90 -18.13 -1.01
N GLY A 181 -0.42 -18.30 -0.88
CA GLY A 181 -1.16 -18.15 0.37
C GLY A 181 -1.39 -16.71 0.81
N ILE A 182 -1.11 -15.70 -0.02
CA ILE A 182 -1.35 -14.28 0.29
C ILE A 182 -2.35 -13.71 -0.72
N GLN A 183 -3.36 -12.99 -0.21
CA GLN A 183 -4.35 -12.31 -1.05
C GLN A 183 -3.79 -10.99 -1.60
N TYR A 184 -3.66 -10.87 -2.92
CA TYR A 184 -3.18 -9.67 -3.61
C TYR A 184 -4.26 -9.08 -4.52
N LEU A 185 -4.31 -7.75 -4.67
CA LEU A 185 -5.08 -7.14 -5.77
C LEU A 185 -4.63 -7.70 -7.12
N LYS A 186 -5.58 -7.89 -8.03
CA LYS A 186 -5.32 -8.34 -9.40
C LYS A 186 -4.54 -7.30 -10.20
N PRO A 187 -3.72 -7.72 -11.18
CA PRO A 187 -2.87 -6.81 -11.94
C PRO A 187 -3.65 -5.73 -12.69
N GLU A 188 -4.87 -6.01 -13.14
CA GLU A 188 -5.72 -5.02 -13.81
C GLU A 188 -6.09 -3.84 -12.91
N VAL A 189 -6.38 -4.12 -11.64
CA VAL A 189 -6.69 -3.07 -10.64
C VAL A 189 -5.45 -2.22 -10.38
N LEU A 190 -4.30 -2.86 -10.18
CA LEU A 190 -3.04 -2.17 -9.89
C LEU A 190 -2.61 -1.25 -11.04
N VAL A 191 -2.82 -1.66 -12.31
CA VAL A 191 -2.60 -0.79 -13.47
C VAL A 191 -3.49 0.44 -13.41
N VAL A 192 -4.79 0.25 -13.13
CA VAL A 192 -5.76 1.35 -13.06
C VAL A 192 -5.45 2.30 -11.90
N GLU A 193 -5.09 1.78 -10.73
CA GLU A 193 -4.64 2.57 -9.58
C GLU A 193 -3.42 3.42 -9.91
N GLY A 194 -2.39 2.82 -10.55
CA GLY A 194 -1.20 3.55 -10.97
C GLY A 194 -1.50 4.69 -11.96
N LEU A 195 -2.40 4.46 -12.91
CA LEU A 195 -2.87 5.48 -13.86
C LEU A 195 -3.77 6.55 -13.23
N LYS A 196 -4.42 6.24 -12.10
CA LYS A 196 -5.28 7.17 -11.35
C LYS A 196 -4.47 8.08 -10.44
N ILE A 197 -3.48 7.54 -9.73
CA ILE A 197 -2.60 8.29 -8.82
C ILE A 197 -1.66 9.23 -9.61
N GLU A 198 -1.18 8.78 -10.78
CA GLU A 198 -0.32 9.55 -11.68
C GLU A 198 1.02 10.01 -11.08
N ASP A 199 1.44 9.43 -9.95
CA ASP A 199 2.78 9.66 -9.41
C ASP A 199 3.82 8.78 -10.11
N ARG A 200 5.10 9.07 -9.87
CA ARG A 200 6.21 8.37 -10.52
C ARG A 200 6.21 6.86 -10.25
N PHE A 201 5.84 6.43 -9.04
CA PHE A 201 5.89 5.02 -8.66
C PHE A 201 4.69 4.26 -9.19
N GLY A 202 3.48 4.80 -9.07
CA GLY A 202 2.26 4.22 -9.62
C GLY A 202 2.32 4.07 -11.14
N LEU A 203 2.84 5.07 -11.86
CA LEU A 203 3.01 4.96 -13.31
C LEU A 203 4.08 3.94 -13.71
N MET A 204 5.17 3.84 -12.93
CA MET A 204 6.20 2.83 -13.16
C MET A 204 5.63 1.42 -12.97
N ASP A 205 4.87 1.19 -11.90
CA ASP A 205 4.24 -0.08 -11.62
C ASP A 205 3.22 -0.44 -12.71
N ALA A 206 2.37 0.50 -13.11
CA ALA A 206 1.40 0.30 -14.19
C ALA A 206 2.10 -0.07 -15.51
N LEU A 207 3.15 0.67 -15.91
CA LEU A 207 3.99 0.36 -17.08
C LEU A 207 4.59 -1.04 -17.00
N ALA A 208 5.20 -1.36 -15.85
CA ALA A 208 5.90 -2.62 -15.65
C ALA A 208 4.95 -3.82 -15.67
N ILE A 209 3.75 -3.70 -15.08
CA ILE A 209 2.70 -4.72 -15.14
C ILE A 209 2.20 -4.89 -16.57
N LEU A 210 1.87 -3.79 -17.26
CA LEU A 210 1.40 -3.84 -18.65
C LEU A 210 2.37 -4.62 -19.54
N ILE A 211 3.68 -4.36 -19.41
CA ILE A 211 4.71 -5.05 -20.20
C ILE A 211 4.87 -6.51 -19.76
N SER A 212 5.09 -6.75 -18.47
CA SER A 212 5.47 -8.05 -17.92
C SER A 212 4.32 -9.06 -17.97
N LYS A 213 3.08 -8.59 -17.83
CA LYS A 213 1.87 -9.40 -17.77
C LYS A 213 0.97 -9.26 -19.00
N LYS A 214 1.47 -8.70 -20.11
CA LYS A 214 0.68 -8.46 -21.33
C LYS A 214 -0.16 -9.65 -21.84
N LYS A 215 0.33 -10.88 -21.64
CA LYS A 215 -0.33 -12.14 -22.04
C LYS A 215 -1.31 -12.67 -21.00
N GLU A 216 -1.15 -12.30 -19.73
CA GLU A 216 -1.93 -12.77 -18.60
C GLU A 216 -3.07 -11.81 -18.22
N LEU A 217 -3.00 -10.54 -18.68
CA LEU A 217 -4.02 -9.53 -18.39
C LEU A 217 -5.39 -9.86 -19.00
N GLU A 218 -6.42 -9.76 -18.17
CA GLU A 218 -7.82 -9.83 -18.55
C GLU A 218 -8.26 -8.51 -19.22
N TRP A 219 -7.96 -8.35 -20.51
CA TRP A 219 -8.15 -7.08 -21.22
C TRP A 219 -9.55 -6.48 -21.14
N ARG A 220 -10.61 -7.29 -21.27
CA ARG A 220 -12.00 -6.80 -21.15
C ARG A 220 -12.25 -6.14 -19.80
N LYS A 221 -11.71 -6.76 -18.75
CA LYS A 221 -11.81 -6.29 -17.38
C LYS A 221 -10.97 -5.04 -17.15
N LEU A 222 -9.72 -5.03 -17.62
CA LEU A 222 -8.85 -3.85 -17.53
C LEU A 222 -9.50 -2.62 -18.17
N VAL A 223 -10.09 -2.78 -19.36
CA VAL A 223 -10.79 -1.69 -20.06
C VAL A 223 -12.04 -1.26 -19.28
N HIS A 224 -12.83 -2.21 -18.76
CA HIS A 224 -14.01 -1.89 -17.94
C HIS A 224 -13.65 -1.12 -16.65
N LEU A 225 -12.60 -1.55 -15.95
CA LEU A 225 -12.08 -0.84 -14.77
C LEU A 225 -11.57 0.55 -15.16
N ALA A 226 -10.89 0.68 -16.30
CA ALA A 226 -10.41 1.96 -16.79
C ALA A 226 -11.55 2.92 -17.15
N GLU A 227 -12.68 2.42 -17.66
CA GLU A 227 -13.91 3.19 -17.89
C GLU A 227 -14.50 3.68 -16.57
N ARG A 228 -14.69 2.76 -15.61
CA ARG A 228 -15.24 3.05 -14.28
C ARG A 228 -14.44 4.12 -13.54
N GLU A 229 -13.11 4.06 -13.61
CA GLU A 229 -12.20 4.98 -12.93
C GLU A 229 -11.81 6.20 -13.78
N ALA A 230 -12.41 6.38 -14.96
CA ALA A 230 -12.14 7.48 -15.89
C ALA A 230 -10.66 7.62 -16.31
N VAL A 231 -9.96 6.49 -16.51
CA VAL A 231 -8.55 6.43 -16.95
C VAL A 231 -8.35 5.78 -18.32
N VAL A 232 -9.42 5.52 -19.09
CA VAL A 232 -9.36 4.92 -20.44
C VAL A 232 -8.33 5.59 -21.36
N ARG A 233 -8.35 6.93 -21.41
CA ARG A 233 -7.39 7.70 -22.21
C ARG A 233 -5.94 7.47 -21.79
N LYS A 234 -5.69 7.47 -20.48
CA LYS A 234 -4.35 7.26 -19.93
C LYS A 234 -3.86 5.85 -20.22
N LEU A 235 -4.73 4.86 -20.11
CA LEU A 235 -4.43 3.48 -20.46
C LEU A 235 -4.01 3.38 -21.93
N GLY A 236 -4.87 3.82 -22.85
CA GLY A 236 -4.59 3.74 -24.29
C GLY A 236 -3.34 4.52 -24.71
N CYS A 237 -3.18 5.74 -24.20
CA CYS A 237 -1.98 6.56 -24.39
C CYS A 237 -0.71 5.84 -23.89
N MET A 238 -0.77 5.19 -22.72
CA MET A 238 0.35 4.44 -22.17
C MET A 238 0.74 3.24 -23.06
N LEU A 239 -0.23 2.51 -23.62
CA LEU A 239 0.05 1.40 -24.54
C LEU A 239 0.78 1.88 -25.80
N GLU A 240 0.36 3.02 -26.37
CA GLU A 240 1.05 3.62 -27.51
C GLU A 240 2.46 4.10 -27.18
N ILE A 241 2.63 4.74 -26.02
CA ILE A 241 3.96 5.15 -25.53
C ILE A 241 4.88 3.93 -25.40
N ILE A 242 4.38 2.80 -24.88
CA ILE A 242 5.17 1.56 -24.80
C ILE A 242 5.57 1.06 -26.19
N ASN A 243 4.63 0.99 -27.15
CA ASN A 243 4.94 0.59 -28.53
C ASN A 243 5.97 1.52 -29.18
N HIS A 244 5.80 2.83 -28.97
CA HIS A 244 6.70 3.87 -29.49
C HIS A 244 8.11 3.71 -28.97
N GLU A 245 8.28 3.56 -27.65
CA GLU A 245 9.59 3.35 -27.03
C GLU A 245 10.21 1.99 -27.37
N ALA A 246 9.39 0.95 -27.51
CA ALA A 246 9.86 -0.37 -27.89
C ALA A 246 10.26 -0.47 -29.39
N LYS A 247 9.88 0.52 -30.20
CA LYS A 247 10.05 0.53 -31.68
C LYS A 247 9.47 -0.72 -32.36
N ARG A 248 8.47 -1.33 -31.74
CA ARG A 248 7.74 -2.50 -32.25
C ARG A 248 6.37 -2.60 -31.58
N GLU A 249 5.49 -3.38 -32.17
CA GLU A 249 4.17 -3.65 -31.62
C GLU A 249 4.27 -4.60 -30.41
N ILE A 250 4.20 -4.03 -29.20
CA ILE A 250 4.07 -4.79 -27.95
C ILE A 250 2.59 -5.08 -27.68
N PHE A 251 1.73 -4.11 -27.97
CA PHE A 251 0.28 -4.20 -27.92
C PHE A 251 -0.30 -3.95 -29.31
N PRO A 252 -1.25 -4.77 -29.77
CA PRO A 252 -1.83 -4.60 -31.09
C PRO A 252 -2.48 -3.23 -31.31
N GLU A 253 -2.23 -2.62 -32.47
CA GLU A 253 -2.83 -1.33 -32.82
C GLU A 253 -4.36 -1.38 -32.81
N GLU A 254 -4.94 -2.52 -33.23
CA GLU A 254 -6.40 -2.76 -33.17
C GLU A 254 -6.95 -2.60 -31.76
N LYS A 255 -6.23 -3.11 -30.75
CA LYS A 255 -6.63 -3.02 -29.34
C LYS A 255 -6.51 -1.60 -28.81
N VAL A 256 -5.45 -0.90 -29.19
CA VAL A 256 -5.28 0.52 -28.85
C VAL A 256 -6.43 1.34 -29.45
N GLU A 257 -6.81 1.05 -30.69
CA GLU A 257 -7.91 1.73 -31.36
C GLU A 257 -9.29 1.39 -30.75
N GLU A 258 -9.50 0.15 -30.30
CA GLU A 258 -10.69 -0.24 -29.53
C GLU A 258 -10.82 0.59 -28.25
N ILE A 259 -9.72 0.73 -27.49
CA ILE A 259 -9.68 1.57 -26.28
C ILE A 259 -9.94 3.03 -26.63
N ARG A 260 -9.38 3.52 -27.74
CA ARG A 260 -9.57 4.90 -28.20
C ARG A 260 -11.04 5.21 -28.51
N LYS A 261 -11.76 4.28 -29.12
CA LYS A 261 -13.21 4.44 -29.42
C LYS A 261 -14.07 4.57 -28.16
N LYS A 262 -13.61 4.05 -27.02
CA LYS A 262 -14.27 4.15 -25.71
C LYS A 262 -13.87 5.40 -24.93
N ALA A 263 -12.82 6.10 -25.36
CA ALA A 263 -12.31 7.28 -24.69
C ALA A 263 -13.12 8.52 -25.07
N ASP A 264 -13.50 9.33 -24.07
CA ASP A 264 -14.00 10.68 -24.30
C ASP A 264 -12.83 11.61 -24.67
N LEU A 265 -12.79 12.06 -25.92
CA LEU A 265 -11.76 12.99 -26.44
C LEU A 265 -12.25 14.44 -26.53
N SER A 266 -13.42 14.77 -25.97
CA SER A 266 -14.05 16.09 -26.14
C SER A 266 -13.30 17.25 -25.49
N TYR A 267 -12.41 16.97 -24.53
CA TYR A 267 -11.62 17.98 -23.82
C TYR A 267 -10.15 17.60 -23.69
N LEU A 268 -9.28 18.62 -23.69
CA LEU A 268 -7.85 18.46 -23.52
C LEU A 268 -7.52 18.07 -22.06
N MET A 269 -6.67 17.08 -21.87
CA MET A 269 -6.21 16.61 -20.56
C MET A 269 -4.68 16.71 -20.42
N MET A 270 -4.16 16.94 -19.21
CA MET A 270 -2.74 16.82 -18.91
C MET A 270 -2.44 15.46 -18.27
N PHE A 271 -1.30 14.85 -18.61
CA PHE A 271 -0.91 13.56 -18.08
C PHE A 271 0.62 13.38 -18.00
N PRO A 272 1.18 13.12 -16.81
CA PRO A 272 0.52 13.16 -15.49
C PRO A 272 0.21 14.60 -15.05
N LYS A 273 -0.77 14.76 -14.16
CA LYS A 273 -1.19 16.05 -13.57
C LYS A 273 -0.13 16.70 -12.68
N SER A 274 0.73 15.90 -12.03
CA SER A 274 1.59 16.35 -10.93
C SER A 274 3.08 16.52 -11.31
N MET A 275 3.53 16.13 -12.52
CA MET A 275 4.96 16.20 -12.90
C MET A 275 5.39 17.50 -13.59
N GLU A 276 4.75 18.65 -13.31
CA GLU A 276 5.31 19.94 -13.77
C GLU A 276 6.63 20.32 -13.07
N ALA A 277 7.04 19.62 -12.01
CA ALA A 277 8.15 20.01 -11.14
C ALA A 277 9.56 19.62 -11.63
N THR A 278 9.70 18.76 -12.65
CA THR A 278 11.02 18.46 -13.24
C THR A 278 11.27 19.36 -14.44
N PRO A 279 12.42 20.05 -14.54
CA PRO A 279 12.72 20.89 -15.69
C PRO A 279 12.96 20.01 -16.92
N PHE A 280 11.89 19.73 -17.66
CA PHE A 280 11.97 19.12 -18.98
C PHE A 280 12.68 20.09 -19.93
N LYS A 281 13.66 19.58 -20.68
CA LYS A 281 14.15 20.30 -21.86
C LYS A 281 13.01 20.43 -22.87
N ALA A 282 13.01 21.49 -23.68
CA ALA A 282 11.95 21.73 -24.67
C ALA A 282 11.74 20.50 -25.59
N GLU A 283 12.82 19.84 -25.98
CA GLU A 283 12.83 18.60 -26.77
C GLU A 283 12.08 17.44 -26.10
N GLU A 284 12.13 17.31 -24.77
CA GLU A 284 11.41 16.25 -24.05
C GLU A 284 9.90 16.52 -23.99
N LYS A 285 9.50 17.80 -23.95
CA LYS A 285 8.08 18.17 -23.98
C LYS A 285 7.44 17.87 -25.33
N GLU A 286 8.23 17.95 -26.40
CA GLU A 286 7.72 17.72 -27.75
C GLU A 286 7.73 16.24 -28.16
N TYR A 287 8.52 15.41 -27.49
CA TYR A 287 8.79 14.03 -27.91
C TYR A 287 7.53 13.17 -28.08
N TYR A 288 6.55 13.27 -27.16
CA TYR A 288 5.28 12.54 -27.25
C TYR A 288 4.13 13.35 -27.86
N THR A 289 4.40 14.49 -28.53
CA THR A 289 3.34 15.39 -29.02
C THR A 289 2.41 14.73 -30.02
N SER A 290 2.93 13.91 -30.94
CA SER A 290 2.10 13.22 -31.94
C SER A 290 1.13 12.24 -31.27
N LEU A 291 1.59 11.48 -30.29
CA LEU A 291 0.75 10.58 -29.48
C LEU A 291 -0.27 11.40 -28.68
N GLY A 292 0.18 12.48 -28.03
CA GLY A 292 -0.69 13.37 -27.27
C GLY A 292 -1.83 13.95 -28.10
N LYS A 293 -1.57 14.36 -29.34
CA LYS A 293 -2.60 14.83 -30.28
C LYS A 293 -3.67 13.77 -30.55
N ARG A 294 -3.29 12.49 -30.71
CA ARG A 294 -4.23 11.39 -30.96
C ARG A 294 -5.19 11.15 -29.79
N TRP A 295 -4.74 11.38 -28.55
CA TRP A 295 -5.53 11.21 -27.33
C TRP A 295 -6.14 12.50 -26.77
N ASN A 296 -5.98 13.63 -27.47
CA ASN A 296 -6.30 14.96 -26.95
C ASN A 296 -5.70 15.19 -25.54
N MET A 297 -4.38 14.93 -25.42
CA MET A 297 -3.62 14.97 -24.18
C MET A 297 -2.29 15.73 -24.33
N LYS A 298 -1.93 16.51 -23.31
CA LYS A 298 -0.56 17.02 -23.09
C LYS A 298 0.19 16.02 -22.23
N ILE A 299 1.20 15.39 -22.81
CA ILE A 299 1.99 14.34 -22.15
C ILE A 299 3.23 14.98 -21.51
N HIS A 300 3.35 14.86 -20.19
CA HIS A 300 4.45 15.36 -19.37
C HIS A 300 5.24 14.20 -18.74
N LEU A 301 5.49 13.15 -19.54
CA LEU A 301 6.32 12.01 -19.16
C LEU A 301 7.71 12.15 -19.75
N SER A 302 8.75 11.94 -18.94
CA SER A 302 10.13 11.91 -19.44
C SER A 302 10.32 10.68 -20.30
N ARG A 303 10.91 10.88 -21.48
CA ARG A 303 11.40 9.78 -22.31
C ARG A 303 12.32 8.87 -21.52
N ALA A 304 13.27 9.41 -20.76
CA ALA A 304 14.23 8.60 -19.99
C ALA A 304 13.54 7.68 -18.97
N PHE A 305 12.46 8.15 -18.34
CA PHE A 305 11.66 7.35 -17.42
C PHE A 305 11.01 6.15 -18.11
N VAL A 306 10.28 6.37 -19.21
CA VAL A 306 9.59 5.29 -19.92
C VAL A 306 10.59 4.37 -20.62
N SER A 307 11.54 4.95 -21.34
CA SER A 307 12.53 4.21 -22.14
C SER A 307 13.34 3.25 -21.29
N LYS A 308 13.69 3.64 -20.05
CA LYS A 308 14.40 2.77 -19.12
C LYS A 308 13.57 1.53 -18.76
N ILE A 309 12.31 1.71 -18.40
CA ILE A 309 11.41 0.59 -18.05
C ILE A 309 11.19 -0.33 -19.25
N VAL A 310 10.93 0.25 -20.42
CA VAL A 310 10.72 -0.50 -21.67
C VAL A 310 11.98 -1.28 -22.04
N THR A 311 13.15 -0.66 -22.03
CA THR A 311 14.41 -1.32 -22.37
C THR A 311 14.72 -2.49 -21.44
N ASP A 312 14.43 -2.35 -20.14
CA ASP A 312 14.74 -3.38 -19.15
C ASP A 312 13.78 -4.58 -19.22
N LEU A 313 12.51 -4.35 -19.57
CA LEU A 313 11.44 -5.36 -19.50
C LEU A 313 11.05 -5.95 -20.86
N VAL A 314 11.24 -5.19 -21.95
CA VAL A 314 10.92 -5.64 -23.31
C VAL A 314 12.13 -6.35 -23.90
N ARG A 315 12.19 -7.67 -23.70
CA ARG A 315 13.14 -8.58 -24.36
C ARG A 315 12.60 -9.05 -25.71
#